data_AF-A0AAP5WCZ7-F1
#
_entry.id   AF-A0AAP5WCZ7-F1
#
_cell.length_a   1.000
_cell.length_b   1.000
_cell.length_c   1.000
_cell.angle_alpha   90.00
_cell.angle_beta   90.00
_cell.angle_gamma   90.00
#
_symmetry.space_group_name_H-M   'P 1'
#
loop_
_entity.id
_entity.type
_entity.pdbx_description
1 polymer ?
#
loop_
_entity_poly.entity_id
_entity_poly.type
_entity_poly.pdbx_seq_one_letter_code
_entity_poly.pdbx_strand_id
1 'polypeptide(L)'
;MLDTEMDGLGLISSRQDVIDAMFKKTGQTCEVCGAPMYIFKDNGKNPICFECGQMEHEGINYREQEAIKMTKQATNQKKQRMLLNSSYMPNTGTKLLDKTFNDFEVYPNEQEMDRKVLNQALMICERIKSGEIQNFALIGAYGVGKTLLASAMLTDINNNSDPQQSCMFVSVPALMDLELSSRLGNVNPSQRDEFIQKRNLVEASLAKADVVVFDDLGSETTLNAGGREANDTVQKAFFNILEARNDKVNIITTNKEGKALKQIYNGKIISRLLTHHTKNVINFKGLKDKRNG
;
A
#
# COMPACT_ATOMS: atom_id res chain seq x y z
N MET A 1 -47.08 -20.66 47.45
CA MET A 1 -46.30 -19.87 48.42
C MET A 1 -44.85 -20.20 48.16
N LEU A 2 -44.10 -19.18 47.74
CA LEU A 2 -42.75 -19.25 47.18
C LEU A 2 -41.70 -19.59 48.23
N ASP A 3 -40.63 -20.21 47.73
CA ASP A 3 -39.30 -20.41 48.31
C ASP A 3 -38.77 -19.21 49.10
N THR A 4 -37.91 -19.47 50.10
CA THR A 4 -36.45 -19.24 49.96
C THR A 4 -35.71 -19.59 51.25
N GLU A 5 -34.96 -20.70 51.21
CA GLU A 5 -33.74 -20.88 52.00
C GLU A 5 -32.66 -19.96 51.41
N MET A 6 -32.21 -18.94 52.14
CA MET A 6 -30.95 -18.23 51.87
C MET A 6 -30.44 -17.53 53.15
N ASP A 7 -30.14 -18.30 54.19
CA ASP A 7 -29.32 -17.83 55.32
C ASP A 7 -27.87 -18.27 55.10
N GLY A 8 -27.08 -17.40 54.47
CA GLY A 8 -25.69 -17.74 54.12
C GLY A 8 -24.83 -16.59 53.62
N LEU A 9 -25.07 -15.36 54.07
CA LEU A 9 -24.16 -14.23 53.83
C LEU A 9 -23.99 -13.45 55.13
N GLY A 10 -23.02 -13.87 55.95
CA GLY A 10 -22.55 -13.09 57.09
C GLY A 10 -22.01 -11.73 56.60
N LEU A 11 -22.44 -10.65 57.26
CA LEU A 11 -22.00 -9.29 56.97
C LEU A 11 -20.47 -9.22 56.97
N ILE A 12 -19.89 -8.84 55.83
CA ILE A 12 -18.47 -8.54 55.70
C ILE A 12 -18.22 -7.24 56.46
N SER A 13 -17.59 -7.33 57.64
CA SER A 13 -17.59 -6.26 58.65
C SER A 13 -16.38 -5.33 58.58
N SER A 14 -15.33 -5.71 57.83
CA SER A 14 -14.10 -4.94 57.70
C SER A 14 -13.49 -5.02 56.30
N ARG A 15 -12.62 -4.05 55.96
CA ARG A 15 -11.81 -4.06 54.73
C ARG A 15 -10.98 -5.35 54.60
N GLN A 16 -10.53 -5.90 55.73
CA GLN A 16 -9.73 -7.12 55.76
C GLN A 16 -10.57 -8.35 55.39
N ASP A 17 -11.83 -8.41 55.85
CA ASP A 17 -12.74 -9.51 55.53
C ASP A 17 -13.05 -9.58 54.02
N VAL A 18 -13.19 -8.43 53.36
CA VAL A 18 -13.37 -8.36 51.88
C VAL A 18 -12.12 -8.89 51.17
N ILE A 19 -10.93 -8.47 51.61
CA ILE A 19 -9.66 -8.90 51.04
C ILE A 19 -9.48 -10.40 51.21
N ASP A 20 -9.72 -10.94 52.40
CA ASP A 20 -9.53 -12.35 52.69
C ASP A 20 -10.60 -13.24 52.03
N ALA A 21 -11.80 -12.70 51.76
CA ALA A 21 -12.82 -13.39 50.97
C ALA A 21 -12.39 -13.56 49.51
N MET A 22 -11.94 -12.48 48.86
CA MET A 22 -11.71 -12.42 47.40
C MET A 22 -10.27 -12.73 46.97
N PHE A 23 -9.28 -12.55 47.84
CA PHE A 23 -7.86 -12.61 47.51
C PHE A 23 -7.10 -13.61 48.36
N LYS A 24 -5.97 -14.08 47.85
CA LYS A 24 -4.98 -14.87 48.59
C LYS A 24 -3.63 -14.17 48.57
N LYS A 25 -3.00 -14.11 49.74
CA LYS A 25 -1.64 -13.58 49.91
C LYS A 25 -0.64 -14.42 49.11
N THR A 26 0.27 -13.77 48.39
CA THR A 26 1.38 -14.46 47.69
C THR A 26 2.61 -14.54 48.59
N GLY A 27 3.63 -15.29 48.16
CA GLY A 27 4.95 -15.31 48.81
C GLY A 27 5.83 -14.10 48.44
N GLN A 28 5.34 -13.18 47.61
CA GLN A 28 6.10 -12.02 47.11
C GLN A 28 5.81 -10.77 47.96
N THR A 29 6.76 -9.83 47.92
CA THR A 29 6.63 -8.49 48.50
C THR A 29 6.72 -7.46 47.39
N CYS A 30 6.04 -6.33 47.57
CA CYS A 30 5.99 -5.24 46.60
C CYS A 30 7.36 -4.56 46.49
N GLU A 31 7.88 -4.43 45.27
CA GLU A 31 9.18 -3.78 45.03
C GLU A 31 9.18 -2.27 45.34
N VAL A 32 8.00 -1.63 45.38
CA VAL A 32 7.86 -0.20 45.63
C VAL A 32 7.83 0.12 47.13
N CYS A 33 7.12 -0.67 47.93
CA CYS A 33 6.88 -0.37 49.34
C CYS A 33 7.16 -1.51 50.33
N GLY A 34 7.55 -2.69 49.85
CA GLY A 34 7.85 -3.86 50.69
C GLY A 34 6.63 -4.59 51.28
N ALA A 35 5.41 -4.09 51.05
CA ALA A 35 4.18 -4.71 51.56
C ALA A 35 3.89 -6.05 50.84
N PRO A 36 3.18 -7.01 51.49
CA PRO A 36 2.82 -8.27 50.85
C PRO A 36 1.89 -8.08 49.66
N MET A 37 2.05 -8.94 48.64
CA MET A 37 1.24 -8.93 47.42
C MET A 37 0.11 -9.98 47.51
N TYR A 38 -0.96 -9.79 46.74
CA TYR A 38 -2.16 -10.63 46.77
C TYR A 38 -2.67 -10.92 45.34
N ILE A 39 -3.26 -12.09 45.11
CA ILE A 39 -3.95 -12.43 43.85
C ILE A 39 -5.40 -12.82 44.10
N PHE A 40 -6.27 -12.56 43.13
CA PHE A 40 -7.66 -13.02 43.15
C PHE A 40 -7.73 -14.55 43.19
N LYS A 41 -8.66 -15.09 43.99
CA LYS A 41 -8.84 -16.55 44.11
C LYS A 41 -9.38 -17.18 42.82
N ASP A 42 -10.21 -16.47 42.06
CA ASP A 42 -10.96 -17.03 40.92
C ASP A 42 -10.17 -17.13 39.61
N ASN A 43 -9.22 -16.22 39.39
CA ASN A 43 -8.51 -16.09 38.11
C ASN A 43 -6.98 -16.01 38.24
N GLY A 44 -6.45 -15.97 39.48
CA GLY A 44 -5.07 -16.30 39.83
C GLY A 44 -3.96 -15.54 39.10
N LYS A 45 -4.26 -14.39 38.49
CA LYS A 45 -3.30 -13.63 37.67
C LYS A 45 -3.01 -12.27 38.31
N ASN A 46 -1.74 -11.87 38.19
CA ASN A 46 -1.14 -10.60 38.56
C ASN A 46 -1.28 -10.21 40.05
N PRO A 47 -0.23 -10.44 40.85
CA PRO A 47 -0.15 -9.94 42.22
C PRO A 47 -0.40 -8.42 42.30
N ILE A 48 -1.18 -8.01 43.30
CA ILE A 48 -1.57 -6.63 43.61
C ILE A 48 -1.13 -6.28 45.04
N CYS A 49 -0.55 -5.09 45.22
CA CYS A 49 -0.30 -4.50 46.52
C CYS A 49 -1.50 -3.65 46.96
N PHE A 50 -2.13 -3.96 48.10
CA PHE A 50 -3.24 -3.15 48.63
C PHE A 50 -2.82 -1.85 49.33
N GLU A 51 -1.52 -1.67 49.56
CA GLU A 51 -0.98 -0.48 50.22
C GLU A 51 -0.70 0.65 49.23
N CYS A 52 0.00 0.33 48.13
CA CYS A 52 0.37 1.33 47.12
C CYS A 52 -0.33 1.14 45.76
N GLY A 53 -1.10 0.06 45.58
CA GLY A 53 -1.81 -0.22 44.33
C GLY A 53 -0.97 -0.85 43.22
N GLN A 54 0.32 -1.13 43.46
CA GLN A 54 1.21 -1.73 42.45
C GLN A 54 0.72 -3.10 42.00
N MET A 55 0.71 -3.35 40.69
CA MET A 55 0.45 -4.66 40.10
C MET A 55 1.68 -5.17 39.34
N GLU A 56 1.98 -6.47 39.42
CA GLU A 56 2.97 -7.10 38.54
C GLU A 56 2.41 -7.15 37.10
N HIS A 57 2.93 -6.30 36.22
CA HIS A 57 2.45 -6.12 34.83
C HIS A 57 3.28 -6.87 33.77
N GLU A 58 4.34 -7.57 34.14
CA GLU A 58 5.38 -8.01 33.20
C GLU A 58 4.86 -8.96 32.11
N GLY A 59 3.90 -9.83 32.41
CA GLY A 59 3.38 -10.81 31.46
C GLY A 59 2.33 -10.29 30.46
N ILE A 60 1.57 -9.25 30.81
CA ILE A 60 0.53 -8.68 29.92
C ILE A 60 1.17 -7.72 28.93
N ASN A 61 2.07 -6.86 29.40
CA ASN A 61 2.76 -5.89 28.55
C ASN A 61 3.64 -6.61 27.51
N TYR A 62 4.34 -7.68 27.89
CA TYR A 62 5.13 -8.48 26.95
C TYR A 62 4.28 -9.12 25.84
N ARG A 63 3.16 -9.78 26.20
CA ARG A 63 2.27 -10.43 25.21
C ARG A 63 1.60 -9.43 24.29
N GLU A 64 1.21 -8.26 24.82
CA GLU A 64 0.63 -7.18 24.03
C GLU A 64 1.68 -6.59 23.06
N GLN A 65 2.92 -6.37 23.53
CA GLN A 65 4.04 -5.94 22.68
C GLN A 65 4.37 -6.96 21.59
N GLU A 66 4.38 -8.26 21.90
CA GLU A 66 4.55 -9.32 20.90
C GLU A 66 3.41 -9.33 19.89
N ALA A 67 2.15 -9.22 20.34
CA ALA A 67 0.99 -9.18 19.46
C ALA A 67 1.04 -7.96 18.51
N ILE A 68 1.40 -6.78 19.01
CA ILE A 68 1.60 -5.57 18.20
C ILE A 68 2.71 -5.79 17.17
N LYS A 69 3.84 -6.37 17.58
CA LYS A 69 4.97 -6.67 16.69
C LYS A 69 4.57 -7.66 15.59
N MET A 70 3.87 -8.75 15.93
CA MET A 70 3.39 -9.75 14.98
C MET A 70 2.37 -9.14 14.01
N THR A 71 1.42 -8.33 14.49
CA THR A 71 0.45 -7.62 13.64
C THR A 71 1.16 -6.64 12.70
N LYS A 72 2.16 -5.89 13.17
CA LYS A 72 2.98 -5.00 12.33
C LYS A 72 3.72 -5.79 11.26
N GLN A 73 4.36 -6.90 11.63
CA GLN A 73 5.06 -7.77 10.67
C GLN A 73 4.12 -8.35 9.62
N ALA A 74 2.97 -8.88 10.02
CA ALA A 74 1.96 -9.41 9.10
C ALA A 74 1.42 -8.32 8.15
N THR A 75 1.21 -7.11 8.67
CA THR A 75 0.79 -5.96 7.87
C THR A 75 1.87 -5.56 6.85
N ASN A 76 3.13 -5.47 7.27
CA ASN A 76 4.24 -5.18 6.38
C ASN A 76 4.39 -6.24 5.28
N GLN A 77 4.30 -7.53 5.63
CA GLN A 77 4.33 -8.61 4.65
C GLN A 77 3.19 -8.54 3.64
N LYS A 78 1.97 -8.18 4.08
CA LYS A 78 0.83 -7.97 3.18
C LYS A 78 1.08 -6.82 2.22
N LYS A 79 1.60 -5.68 2.72
CA LYS A 79 1.96 -4.53 1.88
C LYS A 79 3.04 -4.87 0.86
N GLN A 80 4.10 -5.57 1.27
CA GLN A 80 5.19 -5.97 0.40
C GLN A 80 4.74 -6.93 -0.71
N ARG A 81 3.85 -7.89 -0.38
CA ARG A 81 3.30 -8.85 -1.36
C ARG A 81 2.31 -8.25 -2.34
N MET A 82 1.78 -7.05 -2.06
CA MET A 82 0.83 -6.39 -2.94
C MET A 82 1.40 -6.15 -4.34
N LEU A 83 2.70 -5.85 -4.44
CA LEU A 83 3.36 -5.63 -5.73
C LEU A 83 3.18 -6.83 -6.66
N LEU A 84 3.40 -8.05 -6.17
CA LEU A 84 3.27 -9.27 -6.98
C LEU A 84 1.83 -9.72 -7.14
N ASN A 85 1.00 -9.57 -6.11
CA ASN A 85 -0.33 -10.17 -6.08
C ASN A 85 -1.43 -9.28 -6.68
N SER A 86 -1.21 -7.96 -6.73
CA SER A 86 -2.24 -7.00 -7.14
C SER A 86 -1.89 -6.22 -8.40
N SER A 87 -0.62 -6.23 -8.86
CA SER A 87 -0.25 -5.57 -10.11
C SER A 87 -1.05 -6.10 -11.30
N TYR A 88 -1.45 -5.20 -12.19
CA TYR A 88 -2.31 -5.51 -13.32
C TYR A 88 -1.63 -5.16 -14.64
N MET A 89 -1.21 -6.20 -15.35
CA MET A 89 -0.50 -6.12 -16.63
C MET A 89 -0.75 -7.37 -17.46
N PRO A 90 -0.48 -7.34 -18.77
CA PRO A 90 -0.55 -8.55 -19.61
C PRO A 90 0.35 -9.67 -19.08
N ASN A 91 -0.02 -10.93 -19.36
CA ASN A 91 0.60 -12.14 -18.76
C ASN A 91 2.12 -12.28 -18.98
N THR A 92 2.74 -11.49 -19.86
CA THR A 92 4.19 -11.47 -20.08
C THR A 92 4.98 -10.60 -19.09
N GLY A 93 4.29 -9.86 -18.21
CA GLY A 93 4.90 -8.79 -17.41
C GLY A 93 5.41 -9.16 -16.01
N THR A 94 5.23 -10.38 -15.50
CA THR A 94 5.66 -10.72 -14.13
C THR A 94 7.18 -10.59 -13.91
N LYS A 95 7.99 -10.84 -14.95
CA LYS A 95 9.45 -10.59 -14.99
C LYS A 95 9.84 -9.11 -15.03
N LEU A 96 8.87 -8.21 -14.99
CA LEU A 96 9.12 -6.78 -14.85
C LEU A 96 9.19 -6.41 -13.37
N LEU A 97 8.42 -7.10 -12.51
CA LEU A 97 8.25 -6.77 -11.10
C LEU A 97 9.41 -7.20 -10.20
N ASP A 98 10.37 -7.95 -10.73
CA ASP A 98 11.63 -8.33 -10.09
C ASP A 98 12.80 -7.44 -10.53
N LYS A 99 12.57 -6.49 -11.44
CA LYS A 99 13.61 -5.60 -11.95
C LYS A 99 14.11 -4.65 -10.87
N THR A 100 15.41 -4.40 -10.93
CA THR A 100 16.16 -3.51 -10.05
C THR A 100 16.88 -2.44 -10.87
N PHE A 101 17.48 -1.45 -10.21
CA PHE A 101 18.27 -0.44 -10.92
C PHE A 101 19.48 -1.02 -11.67
N ASN A 102 19.97 -2.20 -11.28
CA ASN A 102 21.06 -2.88 -11.97
C ASN A 102 20.65 -3.44 -13.33
N ASP A 103 19.35 -3.66 -13.56
CA ASP A 103 18.82 -4.09 -14.85
C ASP A 103 18.73 -2.94 -15.87
N PHE A 104 18.94 -1.69 -15.44
CA PHE A 104 18.96 -0.55 -16.35
C PHE A 104 20.35 -0.41 -16.99
N GLU A 105 20.45 -0.78 -18.27
CA GLU A 105 21.71 -0.71 -19.01
C GLU A 105 22.22 0.73 -19.15
N VAL A 106 23.50 0.93 -18.87
CA VAL A 106 24.22 2.19 -19.11
C VAL A 106 25.13 1.98 -20.30
N TYR A 107 24.75 2.48 -21.48
CA TYR A 107 25.55 2.29 -22.68
C TYR A 107 26.81 3.15 -22.63
N PRO A 108 27.98 2.64 -23.06
CA PRO A 108 29.23 3.40 -23.05
C PRO A 108 29.13 4.76 -23.77
N ASN A 109 28.40 4.80 -24.89
CA ASN A 109 28.23 6.00 -25.72
C ASN A 109 27.16 6.98 -25.19
N GLU A 110 26.39 6.60 -24.17
CA GLU A 110 25.30 7.42 -23.57
C GLU A 110 25.44 7.54 -22.05
N GLN A 111 26.62 7.21 -21.53
CA GLN A 111 26.85 6.99 -20.11
C GLN A 111 26.44 8.18 -19.24
N GLU A 112 26.66 9.41 -19.69
CA GLU A 112 26.27 10.61 -18.94
C GLU A 112 24.73 10.72 -18.82
N MET A 113 24.01 10.51 -19.92
CA MET A 113 22.56 10.71 -19.96
C MET A 113 21.81 9.53 -19.30
N ASP A 114 22.30 8.31 -19.50
CA ASP A 114 21.82 7.11 -18.80
C ASP A 114 22.03 7.23 -17.28
N ARG A 115 23.22 7.63 -16.84
CA ARG A 115 23.49 7.85 -15.40
C ARG A 115 22.64 8.99 -14.84
N LYS A 116 22.38 10.03 -15.63
CA LYS A 116 21.52 11.14 -15.21
C LYS A 116 20.10 10.68 -14.92
N VAL A 117 19.46 9.93 -15.84
CA VAL A 117 18.08 9.45 -15.60
C VAL A 117 18.04 8.43 -14.46
N LEU A 118 19.05 7.58 -14.33
CA LEU A 118 19.18 6.62 -13.23
C LEU A 118 19.30 7.34 -11.87
N ASN A 119 20.19 8.33 -11.77
CA ASN A 119 20.35 9.13 -10.55
C ASN A 119 19.08 9.91 -10.20
N GLN A 120 18.37 10.44 -11.19
CA GLN A 120 17.08 11.11 -10.96
C GLN A 120 16.03 10.15 -10.40
N ALA A 121 15.96 8.92 -10.91
CA ALA A 121 15.06 7.89 -10.41
C ALA A 121 15.39 7.50 -8.96
N LEU A 122 16.67 7.28 -8.64
CA LEU A 122 17.14 7.01 -7.28
C LEU A 122 16.76 8.14 -6.31
N MET A 123 17.00 9.40 -6.69
CA MET A 123 16.62 10.55 -5.87
C MET A 123 15.11 10.63 -5.63
N ILE A 124 14.29 10.30 -6.63
CA ILE A 124 12.83 10.25 -6.47
C ILE A 124 12.43 9.13 -5.52
N CYS A 125 13.03 7.93 -5.61
CA CYS A 125 12.78 6.85 -4.66
C CYS A 125 13.10 7.26 -3.22
N GLU A 126 14.25 7.90 -2.97
CA GLU A 126 14.58 8.39 -1.62
C GLU A 126 13.57 9.40 -1.09
N ARG A 127 13.09 10.31 -1.93
CA ARG A 127 12.06 11.28 -1.55
C ARG A 127 10.74 10.61 -1.19
N ILE A 128 10.30 9.61 -1.97
CA ILE A 128 9.08 8.84 -1.71
C ILE A 128 9.22 8.03 -0.41
N LYS A 129 10.36 7.36 -0.21
CA LYS A 129 10.67 6.62 1.03
C LYS A 129 10.69 7.54 2.26
N SER A 130 11.11 8.79 2.08
CA SER A 130 11.08 9.84 3.10
C SER A 130 9.70 10.46 3.32
N GLY A 131 8.66 9.99 2.63
CA GLY A 131 7.27 10.41 2.83
C GLY A 131 6.76 11.49 1.87
N GLU A 132 7.47 11.81 0.78
CA GLU A 132 6.95 12.75 -0.22
C GLU A 132 5.76 12.13 -0.97
N ILE A 133 4.62 12.83 -0.92
CA ILE A 133 3.39 12.46 -1.60
C ILE A 133 3.19 13.40 -2.78
N GLN A 134 3.66 12.99 -3.97
CA GLN A 134 3.48 13.73 -5.22
C GLN A 134 3.35 12.77 -6.41
N ASN A 135 2.98 13.32 -7.56
CA ASN A 135 3.08 12.63 -8.84
C ASN A 135 4.46 12.83 -9.46
N PHE A 136 4.93 11.78 -10.14
CA PHE A 136 6.20 11.74 -10.87
C PHE A 136 5.96 11.22 -12.29
N ALA A 137 6.78 11.65 -13.24
CA ALA A 137 6.62 11.26 -14.64
C ALA A 137 7.95 10.90 -15.30
N LEU A 138 7.98 9.79 -16.02
CA LEU A 138 9.05 9.36 -16.90
C LEU A 138 8.56 9.55 -18.34
N ILE A 139 9.18 10.48 -19.07
CA ILE A 139 8.73 10.90 -20.40
C ILE A 139 9.82 10.67 -21.43
N GLY A 140 9.49 10.05 -22.57
CA GLY A 140 10.42 9.91 -23.70
C GLY A 140 10.03 8.81 -24.68
N ALA A 141 10.79 8.63 -25.75
CA ALA A 141 10.47 7.74 -26.87
C ALA A 141 10.24 6.27 -26.46
N TYR A 142 9.66 5.47 -27.35
CA TYR A 142 9.47 4.03 -27.10
C TYR A 142 10.82 3.32 -26.94
N GLY A 143 10.87 2.29 -26.10
CA GLY A 143 12.04 1.41 -25.97
C GLY A 143 13.24 1.97 -25.18
N VAL A 144 13.23 3.23 -24.75
CA VAL A 144 14.33 3.87 -23.99
C VAL A 144 14.45 3.43 -22.52
N GLY A 145 13.69 2.43 -22.08
CA GLY A 145 13.79 1.86 -20.72
C GLY A 145 12.91 2.49 -19.62
N LYS A 146 11.93 3.35 -19.96
CA LYS A 146 11.04 4.00 -18.95
C LYS A 146 10.28 3.01 -18.07
N THR A 147 9.63 2.02 -18.69
CA THR A 147 8.85 0.97 -18.03
C THR A 147 9.72 0.11 -17.11
N LEU A 148 10.93 -0.25 -17.57
CA LEU A 148 11.91 -0.98 -16.75
C LEU A 148 12.34 -0.14 -15.56
N LEU A 149 12.71 1.13 -15.77
CA LEU A 149 13.16 2.01 -14.68
C LEU A 149 12.03 2.29 -13.68
N ALA A 150 10.80 2.52 -14.14
CA ALA A 150 9.64 2.68 -13.26
C ALA A 150 9.38 1.44 -12.42
N SER A 151 9.56 0.24 -12.99
CA SER A 151 9.45 -1.00 -12.24
C SER A 151 10.56 -1.15 -11.21
N ALA A 152 11.82 -0.85 -11.59
CA ALA A 152 12.96 -0.85 -10.69
C ALA A 152 12.78 0.12 -9.50
N MET A 153 12.23 1.31 -9.76
CA MET A 153 11.86 2.27 -8.72
C MET A 153 10.83 1.66 -7.75
N LEU A 154 9.81 1.00 -8.30
CA LEU A 154 8.74 0.40 -7.50
C LEU A 154 9.25 -0.77 -6.65
N THR A 155 10.14 -1.61 -7.19
CA THR A 155 10.84 -2.68 -6.45
C THR A 155 11.71 -2.12 -5.32
N ASP A 156 12.48 -1.06 -5.57
CA ASP A 156 13.29 -0.40 -4.53
C ASP A 156 12.42 0.13 -3.39
N ILE A 157 11.36 0.87 -3.71
CA ILE A 157 10.42 1.41 -2.72
C ILE A 157 9.76 0.26 -1.93
N ASN A 158 9.27 -0.77 -2.62
CA ASN A 158 8.60 -1.89 -1.98
C ASN A 158 9.51 -2.68 -1.02
N ASN A 159 10.83 -2.71 -1.28
CA ASN A 159 11.77 -3.47 -0.46
C ASN A 159 12.46 -2.62 0.63
N ASN A 160 12.56 -1.30 0.42
CA ASN A 160 13.44 -0.44 1.22
C ASN A 160 12.70 0.71 1.95
N SER A 161 11.36 0.80 1.89
CA SER A 161 10.59 1.79 2.66
C SER A 161 10.40 1.39 4.14
N ASP A 162 10.62 2.34 5.06
CA ASP A 162 10.18 2.27 6.46
C ASP A 162 9.47 3.59 6.84
N PRO A 163 8.16 3.59 7.15
CA PRO A 163 7.27 2.43 7.23
C PRO A 163 7.06 1.75 5.87
N GLN A 164 6.80 0.44 5.90
CA GLN A 164 6.53 -0.34 4.69
C GLN A 164 5.42 0.31 3.85
N GLN A 165 5.72 0.52 2.57
CA GLN A 165 4.78 1.02 1.58
C GLN A 165 4.25 -0.13 0.73
N SER A 166 2.97 -0.06 0.40
CA SER A 166 2.31 -0.97 -0.53
C SER A 166 2.41 -0.45 -1.95
N CYS A 167 2.95 -1.27 -2.84
CA CYS A 167 3.26 -0.88 -4.21
C CYS A 167 2.41 -1.67 -5.21
N MET A 168 2.08 -1.05 -6.35
CA MET A 168 1.34 -1.72 -7.42
C MET A 168 1.73 -1.15 -8.79
N PHE A 169 1.91 -2.02 -9.77
CA PHE A 169 2.21 -1.67 -11.15
C PHE A 169 0.97 -1.91 -12.01
N VAL A 170 0.60 -0.96 -12.86
CA VAL A 170 -0.55 -1.08 -13.75
C VAL A 170 -0.20 -0.63 -15.17
N SER A 171 -0.48 -1.49 -16.13
CA SER A 171 -0.53 -1.10 -17.54
C SER A 171 -1.82 -0.32 -17.80
N VAL A 172 -1.71 0.95 -18.19
CA VAL A 172 -2.86 1.81 -18.49
C VAL A 172 -3.69 1.22 -19.64
N PRO A 173 -3.12 0.78 -20.78
CA PRO A 173 -3.89 0.14 -21.84
C PRO A 173 -4.69 -1.09 -21.36
N ALA A 174 -4.09 -1.97 -20.55
CA ALA A 174 -4.78 -3.13 -20.02
C ALA A 174 -5.92 -2.74 -19.06
N LEU A 175 -5.70 -1.74 -18.20
CA LEU A 175 -6.73 -1.21 -17.30
C LEU A 175 -7.93 -0.66 -18.07
N MET A 176 -7.69 0.10 -19.13
CA MET A 176 -8.78 0.66 -19.95
C MET A 176 -9.55 -0.42 -20.69
N ASP A 177 -8.87 -1.45 -21.20
CA ASP A 177 -9.50 -2.61 -21.81
C ASP A 177 -10.39 -3.39 -20.82
N LEU A 178 -9.95 -3.53 -19.56
CA LEU A 178 -10.75 -4.11 -18.48
C LEU A 178 -12.00 -3.29 -18.14
N GLU A 179 -11.85 -1.95 -18.07
CA GLU A 179 -12.98 -1.03 -17.85
C GLU A 179 -14.01 -1.11 -18.98
N LEU A 180 -13.55 -1.19 -20.24
CA LEU A 180 -14.43 -1.36 -21.39
C LEU A 180 -15.13 -2.71 -21.37
N SER A 181 -14.38 -3.79 -21.21
CA SER A 181 -14.90 -5.16 -21.27
C SER A 181 -15.92 -5.43 -20.17
N SER A 182 -15.72 -4.90 -18.97
CA SER A 182 -16.66 -5.05 -17.85
C SER A 182 -17.95 -4.23 -18.02
N ARG A 183 -17.89 -3.05 -18.65
CA ARG A 183 -19.03 -2.13 -18.76
C ARG A 183 -19.81 -2.28 -20.06
N LEU A 184 -19.10 -2.37 -21.19
CA LEU A 184 -19.62 -2.25 -22.54
C LEU A 184 -19.27 -3.45 -23.44
N GLY A 185 -18.55 -4.46 -22.92
CA GLY A 185 -18.15 -5.62 -23.70
C GLY A 185 -19.35 -6.43 -24.22
N ASN A 186 -19.33 -6.76 -25.51
CA ASN A 186 -20.26 -7.72 -26.12
C ASN A 186 -19.81 -9.16 -25.82
N VAL A 187 -19.78 -9.51 -24.54
CA VAL A 187 -19.40 -10.83 -24.03
C VAL A 187 -20.62 -11.53 -23.42
N ASN A 188 -20.53 -12.85 -23.23
CA ASN A 188 -21.60 -13.56 -22.54
C ASN A 188 -21.68 -13.13 -21.06
N PRO A 189 -22.82 -13.36 -20.37
CA PRO A 189 -23.00 -12.90 -18.99
C PRO A 189 -21.94 -13.40 -18.01
N SER A 190 -21.51 -14.67 -18.10
CA SER A 190 -20.53 -15.24 -17.18
C SER A 190 -19.14 -14.62 -17.35
N GLN A 191 -18.72 -14.35 -18.59
CA GLN A 191 -17.47 -13.62 -18.87
C GLN A 191 -17.55 -12.18 -18.36
N ARG A 192 -18.72 -11.53 -18.50
CA ARG A 192 -18.93 -10.17 -17.98
C ARG A 192 -18.76 -10.13 -16.45
N ASP A 193 -19.32 -11.10 -15.75
CA ASP A 193 -19.19 -11.20 -14.28
C ASP A 193 -17.72 -11.36 -13.85
N GLU A 194 -16.94 -12.16 -14.58
CA GLU A 194 -15.50 -12.31 -14.35
C GLU A 194 -14.76 -10.97 -14.52
N PHE A 195 -15.05 -10.22 -15.60
CA PHE A 195 -14.46 -8.90 -15.81
C PHE A 195 -14.85 -7.92 -14.70
N ILE A 196 -16.11 -7.92 -14.25
CA ILE A 196 -16.58 -7.05 -13.17
C ILE A 196 -15.86 -7.39 -11.85
N GLN A 197 -15.74 -8.67 -11.50
CA GLN A 197 -15.03 -9.10 -10.29
C GLN A 197 -13.56 -8.69 -10.35
N LYS A 198 -12.89 -8.95 -11.48
CA LYS A 198 -11.49 -8.57 -11.70
C LYS A 198 -11.30 -7.06 -11.59
N ARG A 199 -12.16 -6.28 -12.24
CA ARG A 199 -12.17 -4.81 -12.16
C ARG A 199 -12.31 -4.32 -10.72
N ASN A 200 -13.28 -4.85 -9.97
CA ASN A 200 -13.48 -4.48 -8.57
C ASN A 200 -12.23 -4.73 -7.71
N LEU A 201 -11.57 -5.87 -7.93
CA LEU A 201 -10.33 -6.22 -7.22
C LEU A 201 -9.17 -5.29 -7.57
N VAL A 202 -9.01 -4.96 -8.86
CA VAL A 202 -7.97 -4.05 -9.35
C VAL A 202 -8.21 -2.63 -8.83
N GLU A 203 -9.43 -2.09 -8.93
CA GLU A 203 -9.78 -0.76 -8.41
C GLU A 203 -9.62 -0.69 -6.88
N ALA A 204 -10.06 -1.71 -6.13
CA ALA A 204 -9.87 -1.75 -4.69
C ALA A 204 -8.39 -1.79 -4.29
N SER A 205 -7.56 -2.48 -5.08
CA SER A 205 -6.11 -2.50 -4.89
C SER A 205 -5.48 -1.15 -5.23
N LEU A 206 -5.85 -0.54 -6.36
CA LEU A 206 -5.44 0.80 -6.73
C LEU A 206 -5.79 1.83 -5.66
N ALA A 207 -6.98 1.77 -5.08
CA ALA A 207 -7.38 2.68 -4.01
C ALA A 207 -6.56 2.47 -2.73
N LYS A 208 -6.05 1.26 -2.46
CA LYS A 208 -5.29 0.93 -1.24
C LYS A 208 -3.78 1.19 -1.36
N ALA A 209 -3.16 0.90 -2.50
CA ALA A 209 -1.72 1.00 -2.71
C ALA A 209 -1.18 2.40 -2.35
N ASP A 210 -0.08 2.48 -1.61
CA ASP A 210 0.58 3.73 -1.24
C ASP A 210 1.27 4.37 -2.47
N VAL A 211 1.89 3.53 -3.32
CA VAL A 211 2.60 3.93 -4.54
C VAL A 211 2.12 3.12 -5.74
N VAL A 212 1.74 3.80 -6.83
CA VAL A 212 1.32 3.14 -8.08
C VAL A 212 2.15 3.61 -9.26
N VAL A 213 2.61 2.68 -10.07
CA VAL A 213 3.09 2.97 -11.43
C VAL A 213 1.92 2.82 -12.42
N PHE A 214 1.60 3.89 -13.15
CA PHE A 214 0.72 3.87 -14.31
C PHE A 214 1.58 3.89 -15.58
N ASP A 215 1.76 2.72 -16.18
CA ASP A 215 2.65 2.51 -17.31
C ASP A 215 1.96 2.71 -18.65
N ASP A 216 2.71 3.29 -19.58
CA ASP A 216 2.39 3.56 -20.98
C ASP A 216 1.13 4.41 -21.19
N LEU A 217 1.06 5.53 -20.47
CA LEU A 217 -0.02 6.50 -20.61
C LEU A 217 0.02 7.17 -21.99
N GLY A 218 -1.11 7.11 -22.70
CA GLY A 218 -1.34 7.71 -24.02
C GLY A 218 -1.41 6.71 -25.17
N SER A 219 -0.97 5.47 -25.01
CA SER A 219 -1.03 4.44 -26.08
C SER A 219 -2.42 3.77 -26.19
N GLU A 220 -3.25 3.94 -25.16
CA GLU A 220 -4.64 3.45 -25.09
C GLU A 220 -5.61 4.17 -26.03
N THR A 221 -5.19 5.27 -26.67
CA THR A 221 -5.99 5.98 -27.67
C THR A 221 -6.45 5.12 -28.84
N THR A 222 -5.77 4.01 -29.10
CA THR A 222 -6.17 3.03 -30.13
C THR A 222 -7.39 2.19 -29.72
N LEU A 223 -7.75 2.15 -28.41
CA LEU A 223 -8.97 1.53 -27.90
C LEU A 223 -10.23 2.38 -28.18
N ASN A 224 -10.08 3.59 -28.73
CA ASN A 224 -11.18 4.48 -29.14
C ASN A 224 -12.01 3.96 -30.34
N ALA A 225 -11.78 2.73 -30.80
CA ALA A 225 -12.63 2.08 -31.79
C ALA A 225 -14.09 1.89 -31.32
N GLY A 226 -14.36 1.98 -30.02
CA GLY A 226 -15.70 1.88 -29.42
C GLY A 226 -16.57 3.15 -29.49
N GLY A 227 -16.07 4.25 -30.08
CA GLY A 227 -16.81 5.50 -30.20
C GLY A 227 -16.76 6.41 -28.96
N ARG A 228 -17.47 7.55 -29.03
CA ARG A 228 -17.40 8.64 -28.03
C ARG A 228 -17.84 8.22 -26.63
N GLU A 229 -18.90 7.43 -26.53
CA GLU A 229 -19.47 6.96 -25.26
C GLU A 229 -18.52 6.03 -24.50
N ALA A 230 -17.84 5.13 -25.23
CA ALA A 230 -16.84 4.24 -24.67
C ALA A 230 -15.66 5.04 -24.07
N ASN A 231 -15.15 6.02 -24.82
CA ASN A 231 -14.08 6.89 -24.36
C ASN A 231 -14.49 7.71 -23.11
N ASP A 232 -15.69 8.31 -23.11
CA ASP A 232 -16.19 9.06 -21.95
C ASP A 232 -16.32 8.18 -20.70
N THR A 233 -16.77 6.92 -20.87
CA THR A 233 -16.93 5.96 -19.78
C THR A 233 -15.58 5.59 -19.17
N VAL A 234 -14.59 5.28 -20.01
CA VAL A 234 -13.24 4.93 -19.58
C VAL A 234 -12.54 6.10 -18.91
N GLN A 235 -12.66 7.31 -19.46
CA GLN A 235 -12.07 8.50 -18.85
C GLN A 235 -12.70 8.81 -17.50
N LYS A 236 -14.02 8.61 -17.32
CA LYS A 236 -14.68 8.76 -16.02
C LYS A 236 -14.16 7.72 -15.01
N ALA A 237 -14.01 6.47 -15.42
CA ALA A 237 -13.45 5.43 -14.56
C ALA A 237 -12.03 5.76 -14.12
N PHE A 238 -11.17 6.17 -15.05
CA PHE A 238 -9.79 6.54 -14.72
C PHE A 238 -9.72 7.78 -13.82
N PHE A 239 -10.57 8.78 -14.07
CA PHE A 239 -10.69 9.93 -13.18
C PHE A 239 -11.05 9.50 -11.75
N ASN A 240 -12.03 8.61 -11.57
CA ASN A 240 -12.42 8.12 -10.25
C ASN A 240 -11.29 7.35 -9.56
N ILE A 241 -10.51 6.57 -10.31
CA ILE A 241 -9.32 5.88 -9.79
C ILE A 241 -8.30 6.91 -9.26
N LEU A 242 -8.05 7.99 -10.00
CA LEU A 242 -7.13 9.04 -9.57
C LEU A 242 -7.66 9.85 -8.37
N GLU A 243 -8.98 10.09 -8.31
CA GLU A 243 -9.62 10.72 -7.15
C GLU A 243 -9.51 9.84 -5.88
N ALA A 244 -9.75 8.54 -5.99
CA ALA A 244 -9.59 7.59 -4.88
C ALA A 244 -8.14 7.49 -4.38
N ARG A 245 -7.20 7.95 -5.20
CA ARG A 245 -5.77 8.03 -4.91
C ARG A 245 -5.29 9.44 -4.61
N ASN A 246 -6.21 10.36 -4.25
CA ASN A 246 -5.80 11.66 -3.72
C ASN A 246 -4.89 11.44 -2.51
N ASP A 247 -3.84 12.25 -2.38
CA ASP A 247 -2.82 12.13 -1.33
C ASP A 247 -2.04 10.80 -1.34
N LYS A 248 -1.86 10.21 -2.53
CA LYS A 248 -0.99 9.04 -2.76
C LYS A 248 -0.02 9.27 -3.90
N VAL A 249 1.05 8.47 -3.94
CA VAL A 249 2.12 8.62 -4.93
C VAL A 249 1.75 7.93 -6.23
N ASN A 250 1.86 8.65 -7.35
CA ASN A 250 1.70 8.07 -8.68
C ASN A 250 2.96 8.33 -9.51
N ILE A 251 3.51 7.27 -10.11
CA ILE A 251 4.62 7.33 -11.06
C ILE A 251 4.03 7.00 -12.44
N ILE A 252 4.21 7.88 -13.41
CA ILE A 252 3.61 7.72 -14.73
C ILE A 252 4.71 7.50 -15.74
N THR A 253 4.55 6.56 -16.66
CA THR A 253 5.39 6.49 -17.87
C THR A 253 4.57 6.92 -19.08
N THR A 254 5.16 7.70 -19.96
CA THR A 254 4.48 8.12 -21.19
C THR A 254 5.49 8.40 -22.30
N ASN A 255 5.08 8.07 -23.52
CA ASN A 255 5.81 8.43 -24.73
C ASN A 255 5.37 9.77 -25.34
N LYS A 256 4.28 10.35 -24.82
CA LYS A 256 3.70 11.58 -25.35
C LYS A 256 4.10 12.78 -24.48
N GLU A 257 4.38 13.88 -25.15
CA GLU A 257 4.55 15.16 -24.46
C GLU A 257 3.21 15.66 -23.90
N GLY A 258 3.26 16.54 -22.89
CA GLY A 258 2.07 17.01 -22.18
C GLY A 258 0.99 17.65 -23.07
N LYS A 259 1.37 18.27 -24.21
CA LYS A 259 0.39 18.81 -25.18
C LYS A 259 -0.42 17.70 -25.86
N ALA A 260 0.22 16.58 -26.22
CA ALA A 260 -0.46 15.45 -26.83
C ALA A 260 -1.33 14.71 -25.80
N LEU A 261 -0.88 14.60 -24.55
CA LEU A 261 -1.72 14.05 -23.48
C LEU A 261 -3.00 14.87 -23.23
N LYS A 262 -2.92 16.21 -23.32
CA LYS A 262 -4.10 17.10 -23.21
C LYS A 262 -5.13 16.93 -24.33
N GLN A 263 -4.76 16.30 -25.45
CA GLN A 263 -5.70 15.98 -26.53
C GLN A 263 -6.40 14.63 -26.27
N ILE A 264 -5.81 13.79 -25.44
CA ILE A 264 -6.29 12.43 -25.15
C ILE A 264 -7.20 12.45 -23.94
N TYR A 265 -6.74 13.10 -22.87
CA TYR A 265 -7.44 13.16 -21.60
C TYR A 265 -8.00 14.55 -21.36
N ASN A 266 -9.17 14.59 -20.72
CA ASN A 266 -9.72 15.84 -20.23
C ASN A 266 -8.79 16.52 -19.21
N GLY A 267 -8.96 17.84 -19.04
CA GLY A 267 -8.09 18.66 -18.20
C GLY A 267 -8.03 18.24 -16.72
N LYS A 268 -9.09 17.60 -16.19
CA LYS A 268 -9.13 17.15 -14.80
C LYS A 268 -8.16 15.98 -14.58
N ILE A 269 -8.19 14.98 -15.45
CA ILE A 269 -7.25 13.85 -15.43
C ILE A 269 -5.80 14.37 -15.56
N ILE A 270 -5.56 15.28 -16.51
CA ILE A 270 -4.23 15.88 -16.68
C ILE A 270 -3.74 16.58 -15.42
N SER A 271 -4.60 17.36 -14.74
CA SER A 271 -4.22 18.06 -13.50
C SER A 271 -3.90 17.11 -12.35
N ARG A 272 -4.47 15.89 -12.35
CA ARG A 272 -4.24 14.86 -11.34
C ARG A 272 -3.10 13.91 -11.68
N LEU A 273 -2.65 13.88 -12.93
CA LEU A 273 -1.52 13.05 -13.38
C LEU A 273 -0.23 13.84 -13.49
N LEU A 274 -0.26 14.95 -14.25
CA LEU A 274 0.94 15.70 -14.55
C LEU A 274 1.32 16.58 -13.38
N THR A 275 2.50 16.31 -12.85
CA THR A 275 3.16 17.21 -11.91
C THR A 275 3.51 18.54 -12.59
N HIS A 276 3.24 19.64 -11.89
CA HIS A 276 3.69 20.97 -12.30
C HIS A 276 5.16 21.23 -11.92
N HIS A 277 5.79 20.32 -11.17
CA HIS A 277 7.16 20.45 -10.71
C HIS A 277 8.12 19.72 -11.64
N THR A 278 8.99 20.47 -12.32
CA THR A 278 10.02 19.91 -13.23
C THR A 278 10.95 18.92 -12.53
N LYS A 279 11.22 19.09 -11.23
CA LYS A 279 11.99 18.17 -10.38
C LYS A 279 11.35 16.78 -10.19
N ASN A 280 10.10 16.60 -10.60
CA ASN A 280 9.39 15.31 -10.54
C ASN A 280 9.30 14.63 -11.92
N VAL A 281 9.90 15.24 -12.95
CA VAL A 281 9.89 14.72 -14.31
C VAL A 281 11.29 14.24 -14.67
N ILE A 282 11.40 12.96 -15.04
CA ILE A 282 12.58 12.37 -15.65
C ILE A 282 12.37 12.38 -17.15
N ASN A 283 13.23 13.11 -17.87
CA ASN A 283 13.14 13.23 -19.31
C ASN A 283 14.18 12.32 -19.99
N PHE A 284 13.69 11.33 -20.72
CA PHE A 284 14.47 10.36 -21.50
C PHE A 284 14.75 10.85 -22.93
N LYS A 285 14.47 12.12 -23.26
CA LYS A 285 14.76 12.69 -24.58
C LYS A 285 16.25 12.57 -24.88
N GLY A 286 16.56 11.97 -26.02
CA GLY A 286 17.93 11.77 -26.50
C GLY A 286 18.50 10.38 -26.23
N LEU A 287 17.89 9.56 -25.37
CA LEU A 287 18.29 8.16 -25.19
C LEU A 287 17.82 7.33 -26.39
N LYS A 288 18.61 6.30 -26.75
CA LYS A 288 18.27 5.35 -27.81
C LYS A 288 17.37 4.21 -27.33
N ASP A 289 16.72 3.56 -28.28
CA ASP A 289 15.93 2.36 -28.03
C ASP A 289 16.86 1.22 -27.57
N LYS A 290 16.58 0.66 -26.40
CA LYS A 290 17.37 -0.39 -25.74
C LYS A 290 16.86 -1.80 -26.03
N ARG A 291 15.79 -1.96 -26.81
CA ARG A 291 15.19 -3.29 -27.09
C ARG A 291 15.99 -4.14 -28.09
N ASN A 292 16.90 -3.51 -28.82
CA ASN A 292 17.71 -4.14 -29.87
C ASN A 292 19.22 -4.12 -29.54
N GLY A 293 19.58 -3.74 -28.31
CA GLY A 293 20.96 -3.63 -27.83
C GLY A 293 21.37 -4.82 -26.99
#